data_AF-A0A6P2DGS4-F1
#
_entry.id   AF-A0A6P2DGS4-F1
#
_cell.length_a   1.000
_cell.length_b   1.000
_cell.length_c   1.000
_cell.angle_alpha   90.00
_cell.angle_beta   90.00
_cell.angle_gamma   90.00
#
_symmetry.space_group_name_H-M   'P 1'
#
loop_
_entity.id
_entity.type
_entity.pdbx_description
1 polymer ?
#
loop_
_entity_poly.entity_id
_entity_poly.type
_entity_poly.pdbx_seq_one_letter_code
_entity_poly.pdbx_strand_id
1 'polypeptide(L)'
;MTATTYTDLLPKHEGPQMTLLWNPGLISGCGVAEIQGRRDATTYAVVELPTDWNGRAFRLEKVAGEGTDATEEVYSVFCSNNGRQDRCECRGFTRWGHCKHVDAINTTIANRWL
;
A
#
# COMPACT_ATOMS: atom_id res chain seq x y z
N MET A 1 10.94 -22.26 2.94
CA MET A 1 11.48 -21.08 3.67
C MET A 1 10.28 -20.33 4.21
N THR A 2 10.13 -20.21 5.53
CA THR A 2 9.05 -19.42 6.13
C THR A 2 9.34 -17.95 5.84
N ALA A 3 8.53 -17.34 4.99
CA ALA A 3 8.65 -15.92 4.71
C ALA A 3 8.23 -15.13 5.97
N THR A 4 9.07 -14.20 6.41
CA THR A 4 8.80 -13.37 7.59
C THR A 4 7.68 -12.39 7.24
N THR A 5 6.55 -12.46 7.96
CA THR A 5 5.48 -11.48 7.85
C THR A 5 5.59 -10.46 8.98
N TYR A 6 5.64 -9.19 8.62
CA TYR A 6 5.55 -8.06 9.54
C TYR A 6 4.12 -7.54 9.60
N THR A 7 3.71 -6.98 10.74
CA THR A 7 2.34 -6.50 10.94
C THR A 7 2.36 -5.13 11.62
N ASP A 8 1.53 -4.20 11.14
CA ASP A 8 1.30 -2.90 11.79
C ASP A 8 -0.15 -2.42 11.60
N LEU A 9 -0.54 -1.40 12.35
CA LEU A 9 -1.79 -0.68 12.14
C LEU A 9 -1.58 0.47 11.15
N LEU A 10 -2.51 0.62 10.20
CA LEU A 10 -2.51 1.79 9.32
C LEU A 10 -2.97 3.05 10.09
N PRO A 11 -2.59 4.26 9.64
CA PRO A 11 -3.20 5.50 10.11
C PRO A 11 -4.73 5.42 10.14
N LYS A 12 -5.31 5.87 11.25
CA LYS A 12 -6.76 5.88 11.42
C LYS A 12 -7.35 7.11 10.73
N HIS A 13 -8.17 6.85 9.71
CA HIS A 13 -9.03 7.85 9.06
C HIS A 13 -10.49 7.67 9.48
N GLU A 14 -11.43 8.35 8.80
CA GLU A 14 -12.86 8.08 8.96
C GLU A 14 -13.16 6.60 8.66
N GLY A 15 -13.67 5.87 9.65
CA GLY A 15 -14.02 4.46 9.53
C GLY A 15 -13.29 3.52 10.50
N PRO A 16 -13.30 2.20 10.22
CA PRO A 16 -12.65 1.21 11.06
C PRO A 16 -11.11 1.30 10.95
N GLN A 17 -10.43 0.96 12.06
CA GLN A 17 -9.00 0.72 12.06
C GLN A 17 -8.65 -0.41 11.09
N MET A 18 -7.57 -0.24 10.31
CA MET A 18 -7.07 -1.26 9.39
C MET A 18 -5.71 -1.77 9.84
N THR A 19 -5.39 -3.01 9.43
CA THR A 19 -4.12 -3.67 9.69
C THR A 19 -3.40 -3.91 8.37
N LEU A 20 -2.09 -3.72 8.37
CA LEU A 20 -1.18 -4.08 7.29
C LEU A 20 -0.41 -5.33 7.70
N LEU A 21 -0.37 -6.32 6.81
CA LEU A 21 0.58 -7.41 6.86
C LEU A 21 1.53 -7.26 5.66
N TRP A 22 2.83 -7.25 5.92
CA TRP A 22 3.86 -7.10 4.92
C TRP A 22 4.78 -8.31 4.88
N ASN A 23 4.97 -8.88 3.70
CA ASN A 23 5.92 -9.95 3.45
C ASN A 23 6.93 -9.46 2.40
N PRO A 24 8.20 -9.18 2.77
CA PRO A 24 9.18 -8.65 1.84
C PRO A 24 9.51 -9.66 0.75
N GLY A 25 9.74 -9.17 -0.46
CA GLY A 25 10.23 -9.98 -1.55
C GLY A 25 11.71 -10.34 -1.41
N LEU A 26 12.19 -11.16 -2.34
CA LEU A 26 13.60 -11.55 -2.41
C LEU A 26 14.53 -10.41 -2.85
N ILE A 27 13.98 -9.36 -3.45
CA ILE A 27 14.72 -8.18 -3.92
C ILE A 27 14.20 -6.93 -3.21
N SER A 28 15.08 -5.95 -3.02
CA SER A 28 14.70 -4.66 -2.44
C SER A 28 13.63 -3.97 -3.27
N GLY A 29 12.74 -3.24 -2.60
CA GLY A 29 11.67 -2.49 -3.26
C GLY A 29 10.48 -3.35 -3.70
N CYS A 30 10.41 -4.64 -3.34
CA CYS A 30 9.22 -5.45 -3.63
C CYS A 30 8.75 -6.31 -2.45
N GLY A 31 7.53 -6.80 -2.54
CA GLY A 31 6.93 -7.70 -1.55
C GLY A 31 5.43 -7.86 -1.74
N VAL A 32 4.77 -8.41 -0.72
CA VAL A 32 3.33 -8.62 -0.70
C VAL A 32 2.75 -7.87 0.49
N ALA A 33 1.78 -6.99 0.22
CA ALA A 33 1.04 -6.25 1.22
C ALA A 33 -0.40 -6.78 1.29
N GLU A 34 -0.83 -7.24 2.46
CA GLU A 34 -2.25 -7.49 2.73
C GLU A 34 -2.80 -6.39 3.63
N ILE A 35 -3.87 -5.75 3.17
CA ILE A 35 -4.57 -4.71 3.93
C ILE A 35 -5.89 -5.30 4.40
N GLN A 36 -6.04 -5.42 5.72
CA GLN A 36 -7.23 -5.97 6.37
C GLN A 36 -8.08 -4.84 6.95
N GLY A 37 -9.29 -4.70 6.43
CA GLY A 37 -10.36 -3.89 7.01
C GLY A 37 -11.24 -4.69 7.97
N ARG A 38 -12.37 -4.10 8.38
CA ARG A 38 -13.31 -4.76 9.30
C ARG A 38 -14.03 -5.96 8.68
N ARG A 39 -14.24 -5.95 7.36
CA ARG A 39 -15.06 -6.93 6.64
C ARG A 39 -14.38 -7.53 5.42
N ASP A 40 -13.29 -6.92 4.98
CA ASP A 40 -12.60 -7.23 3.75
C ASP A 40 -11.09 -7.30 4.00
N ALA A 41 -10.41 -8.11 3.19
CA ALA A 41 -8.97 -8.12 3.07
C ALA A 41 -8.63 -8.09 1.58
N THR A 42 -7.53 -7.41 1.24
CA THR A 42 -7.03 -7.40 -0.13
C THR A 42 -5.51 -7.49 -0.11
N THR A 43 -4.99 -8.40 -0.90
CA THR A 43 -3.58 -8.70 -1.01
C THR A 43 -3.05 -8.14 -2.32
N TYR A 44 -1.93 -7.44 -2.25
CA TYR A 44 -1.27 -6.78 -3.36
C TYR A 44 0.18 -7.26 -3.48
N ALA A 45 0.60 -7.62 -4.69
CA ALA A 45 2.00 -7.62 -5.05
C ALA A 45 2.47 -6.17 -5.21
N VAL A 46 3.57 -5.80 -4.57
CA VAL A 46 4.13 -4.45 -4.56
C VAL A 46 5.49 -4.46 -5.24
N VAL A 47 5.71 -3.53 -6.15
CA VAL A 47 6.99 -3.32 -6.83
C VAL A 47 7.28 -1.83 -6.90
N GLU A 48 8.46 -1.42 -6.44
CA GLU A 48 8.98 -0.07 -6.59
C GLU A 48 9.36 0.20 -8.05
N LEU A 49 8.99 1.39 -8.52
CA LEU A 49 9.29 1.88 -9.85
C LEU A 49 10.34 3.01 -9.74
N PRO A 50 11.29 3.09 -10.69
CA PRO A 50 12.19 4.24 -10.75
C PRO A 50 11.40 5.52 -11.02
N THR A 51 11.79 6.62 -10.36
CA THR A 51 11.21 7.93 -10.57
C THR A 51 12.24 9.02 -10.28
N ASP A 52 12.17 10.13 -11.03
CA ASP A 52 12.97 11.33 -10.80
C ASP A 52 12.29 12.32 -9.84
N TRP A 53 11.11 11.98 -9.31
CA TRP A 53 10.38 12.81 -8.36
C TRP A 53 10.95 12.71 -6.95
N ASN A 54 10.69 13.73 -6.12
CA ASN A 54 11.12 13.75 -4.73
C ASN A 54 10.27 12.82 -3.85
N GLY A 55 10.54 11.52 -3.94
CA GLY A 55 9.80 10.47 -3.25
C GLY A 55 10.08 9.10 -3.86
N ARG A 56 9.16 8.16 -3.65
CA ARG A 56 9.22 6.80 -4.16
C ARG A 56 7.92 6.46 -4.88
N ALA A 57 8.03 5.73 -5.99
CA ALA A 57 6.88 5.31 -6.79
C ALA A 57 6.72 3.79 -6.72
N PHE A 58 5.49 3.31 -6.66
CA PHE A 58 5.19 1.89 -6.54
C PHE A 58 4.01 1.52 -7.44
N ARG A 59 4.04 0.29 -7.94
CA ARG A 59 2.89 -0.39 -8.53
C ARG A 59 2.40 -1.43 -7.54
N LEU A 60 1.10 -1.38 -7.25
CA LEU A 60 0.38 -2.38 -6.47
C LEU A 60 -0.52 -3.15 -7.43
N GLU A 61 -0.37 -4.47 -7.50
CA GLU A 61 -1.21 -5.34 -8.29
C GLU A 61 -1.96 -6.29 -7.37
N LYS A 62 -3.30 -6.32 -7.45
CA LYS A 62 -4.11 -7.24 -6.66
C LYS A 62 -3.78 -8.67 -7.04
N VAL A 63 -3.61 -9.50 -6.01
CA VAL A 63 -3.38 -10.95 -6.17
C VAL A 63 -4.44 -11.79 -5.47
N ALA A 64 -5.14 -11.21 -4.48
CA ALA A 64 -6.27 -11.85 -3.81
C ALA A 64 -7.21 -10.82 -3.16
N GLY A 65 -8.50 -11.15 -3.13
CA GLY A 65 -9.56 -10.29 -2.58
C GLY A 65 -10.03 -9.21 -3.56
N GLU A 66 -11.33 -8.93 -3.58
CA GLU A 66 -11.93 -7.97 -4.52
C GLU A 66 -11.62 -6.50 -4.13
N GLY A 67 -11.48 -6.25 -2.83
CA GLY A 67 -11.36 -4.91 -2.28
C GLY A 67 -12.61 -4.05 -2.52
N THR A 68 -12.45 -2.72 -2.46
CA THR A 68 -13.56 -1.76 -2.62
C THR A 68 -13.86 -1.37 -4.07
N ASP A 69 -12.95 -1.65 -5.00
CA ASP A 69 -13.13 -1.39 -6.44
C ASP A 69 -12.82 -2.68 -7.20
N ALA A 70 -13.83 -3.52 -7.41
CA ALA A 70 -13.67 -4.87 -7.95
C ALA A 70 -13.21 -4.92 -9.42
N THR A 71 -13.22 -3.80 -10.15
CA THR A 71 -12.86 -3.77 -11.58
C THR A 71 -11.42 -3.39 -11.84
N GLU A 72 -10.76 -2.75 -10.88
CA GLU A 72 -9.40 -2.26 -11.03
C GLU A 72 -8.42 -3.21 -10.35
N GLU A 73 -7.45 -3.74 -11.09
CA GLU A 73 -6.49 -4.73 -10.60
C GLU A 73 -5.15 -4.09 -10.21
N VAL A 74 -4.84 -2.90 -10.73
CA VAL A 74 -3.53 -2.25 -10.57
C VAL A 74 -3.70 -0.82 -10.06
N TYR A 75 -2.83 -0.41 -9.14
CA TYR A 75 -2.75 0.97 -8.66
C TYR A 75 -1.32 1.47 -8.65
N SER A 76 -1.11 2.64 -9.23
CA SER A 76 0.10 3.43 -9.14
C SER A 76 0.04 4.31 -7.89
N VAL A 77 1.05 4.22 -7.05
CA VAL A 77 1.16 4.93 -5.78
C VAL A 77 2.46 5.71 -5.76
N PHE A 78 2.40 6.99 -5.48
CA PHE A 78 3.56 7.83 -5.23
C PHE A 78 3.55 8.32 -3.78
N CYS A 79 4.64 8.09 -3.08
CA CYS A 79 4.87 8.51 -1.70
C CYS A 79 5.96 9.58 -1.70
N SER A 80 5.57 10.81 -1.43
CA SER A 80 6.47 11.97 -1.36
C SER A 80 7.28 11.95 -0.07
N ASN A 81 8.53 12.42 -0.12
CA ASN A 81 9.37 12.49 1.09
C ASN A 81 8.83 13.42 2.18
N ASN A 82 7.91 14.33 1.83
CA ASN A 82 7.28 15.25 2.77
C ASN A 82 5.87 14.82 3.21
N GLY A 83 5.34 13.71 2.67
CA GLY A 83 3.99 13.20 2.95
C GLY A 83 2.83 14.12 2.54
N ARG A 84 3.09 15.21 1.80
CA ARG A 84 2.07 16.20 1.40
C ARG A 84 1.67 16.10 -0.06
N GLN A 85 2.51 15.44 -0.87
CA GLN A 85 2.34 15.32 -2.31
C GLN A 85 2.14 13.88 -2.74
N ASP A 86 1.70 13.03 -1.81
CA ASP A 86 1.38 11.63 -2.10
C ASP A 86 0.26 11.57 -3.15
N ARG A 87 0.28 10.54 -3.98
CA ARG A 87 -0.71 10.33 -5.04
C ARG A 87 -1.07 8.87 -5.15
N CYS A 88 -2.35 8.61 -5.38
CA CYS A 88 -2.84 7.31 -5.81
C CYS A 88 -4.01 7.54 -6.77
N GLU A 89 -4.13 6.67 -7.78
CA GLU A 89 -5.22 6.74 -8.76
C GLU A 89 -6.52 6.07 -8.28
N CYS A 90 -6.51 5.44 -7.10
CA CYS A 90 -7.69 4.76 -6.60
C CYS A 90 -8.82 5.73 -6.24
N ARG A 91 -10.07 5.24 -6.32
CA ARG A 91 -11.29 6.02 -6.00
C ARG A 91 -11.29 6.59 -4.58
N GLY A 92 -10.63 5.90 -3.63
CA GLY A 92 -10.49 6.38 -2.26
C GLY A 92 -9.67 7.67 -2.20
N PHE A 93 -8.53 7.68 -2.88
CA PHE A 93 -7.64 8.85 -2.88
C PHE A 93 -8.23 10.02 -3.65
N THR A 94 -8.80 9.77 -4.84
CA THR A 94 -9.42 10.84 -5.65
C THR A 94 -10.61 11.50 -4.94
N ARG A 95 -11.31 10.77 -4.08
CA ARG A 95 -12.43 11.30 -3.29
C ARG A 95 -11.99 12.04 -2.02
N TRP A 96 -11.00 11.53 -1.29
CA TRP A 96 -10.70 11.97 0.08
C TRP A 96 -9.31 12.62 0.25
N GLY A 97 -8.43 12.50 -0.74
CA GLY A 97 -7.03 12.94 -0.65
C GLY A 97 -6.13 12.02 0.18
N HIS A 98 -6.64 10.87 0.62
CA HIS A 98 -5.89 9.81 1.30
C HIS A 98 -6.51 8.44 0.97
N CYS A 99 -5.74 7.36 1.08
CA CYS A 99 -6.24 6.01 0.86
C CYS A 99 -5.38 4.96 1.53
N LYS A 100 -5.98 3.80 1.79
CA LYS A 100 -5.30 2.65 2.40
C LYS A 100 -4.05 2.20 1.63
N HIS A 101 -3.97 2.46 0.32
CA HIS A 101 -2.80 2.13 -0.50
C HIS A 101 -1.59 3.00 -0.17
N VAL A 102 -1.77 4.34 -0.15
CA VAL A 102 -0.72 5.28 0.26
C VAL A 102 -0.32 5.02 1.71
N ASP A 103 -1.31 4.82 2.58
CA ASP A 103 -1.09 4.55 4.00
C ASP A 103 -0.26 3.29 4.21
N ALA A 104 -0.56 2.21 3.47
CA ALA A 104 0.18 0.96 3.53
C ALA A 104 1.63 1.14 3.10
N ILE A 105 1.88 1.80 1.97
CA ILE A 105 3.24 2.01 1.47
C ILE A 105 4.02 2.98 2.37
N ASN A 106 3.42 4.04 2.87
CA ASN A 106 4.09 4.92 3.82
C ASN A 106 4.43 4.19 5.12
N THR A 107 3.59 3.26 5.57
CA THR A 107 3.85 2.43 6.76
C THR A 107 5.03 1.50 6.54
N THR A 108 5.12 0.82 5.38
CA THR A 108 6.28 -0.04 5.07
C THR A 108 7.58 0.75 4.96
N ILE A 109 7.55 1.95 4.36
CA ILE A 109 8.71 2.86 4.26
C ILE A 109 9.13 3.34 5.65
N ALA A 110 8.20 3.81 6.47
CA ALA A 110 8.48 4.33 7.81
C ALA A 110 9.10 3.26 8.71
N ASN A 111 8.64 2.01 8.59
CA ASN A 111 9.16 0.87 9.32
C ASN A 111 10.45 0.27 8.71
N ARG A 112 10.93 0.82 7.59
CA ARG A 112 12.11 0.33 6.84
C ARG A 112 11.99 -1.13 6.38
N TRP A 113 10.78 -1.53 6.02
CA TRP A 113 10.53 -2.83 5.39
C TRP A 113 10.59 -2.77 3.86
N LEU A 114 10.44 -1.55 3.31
CA LEU A 114 10.62 -1.19 1.91
C LEU A 114 11.69 -0.12 1.76
#